data_AF-A0A0S2KBZ4-F1
#
_entry.id   AF-A0A0S2KBZ4-F1
#
_cell.length_a   1.000
_cell.length_b   1.000
_cell.length_c   1.000
_cell.angle_alpha   90.00
_cell.angle_beta   90.00
_cell.angle_gamma   90.00
#
_symmetry.space_group_name_H-M   'P 1'
#
loop_
_entity.id
_entity.type
_entity.pdbx_description
1 polymer ?
#
loop_
_entity_poly.entity_id
_entity_poly.type
_entity_poly.pdbx_seq_one_letter_code
_entity_poly.pdbx_strand_id
1 'polypeptide(L)'
;MTDNTGMNRSLAVSLLMGLSLASLDVRAEVRPERLWLPPAFAQYSDALSTAAELALEHPDCREVLYGRLNEFRSAQTEISFTILCMKDARSTFNQVFALADLLDNPAADARRAARQQELEQLRGLLQPSSRPGSDNEAETEADAEQDEDSSPEIF
;
A
#
# COMPACT_ATOMS: atom_id res chain seq x y z
N MET A 1 83.75 12.03 -13.34
CA MET A 1 83.72 11.55 -11.95
C MET A 1 82.83 12.49 -11.12
N THR A 2 81.59 12.18 -10.72
CA THR A 2 80.74 10.99 -10.99
C THR A 2 79.24 11.32 -10.80
N ASP A 3 78.28 10.78 -11.56
CA ASP A 3 78.24 10.39 -12.99
C ASP A 3 76.76 10.11 -13.43
N ASN A 4 76.52 9.62 -14.66
CA ASN A 4 75.19 9.49 -15.30
C ASN A 4 74.19 8.51 -14.62
N THR A 5 72.96 8.95 -14.29
CA THR A 5 71.75 8.10 -14.42
C THR A 5 70.46 8.93 -14.44
N GLY A 6 69.64 8.77 -15.49
CA GLY A 6 68.24 9.21 -15.46
C GLY A 6 67.32 8.05 -15.11
N MET A 7 66.12 8.32 -14.59
CA MET A 7 65.05 7.31 -14.58
C MET A 7 63.67 7.95 -14.59
N ASN A 8 62.91 7.68 -15.66
CA ASN A 8 61.47 7.90 -15.71
C ASN A 8 60.78 7.14 -14.58
N ARG A 9 59.73 7.71 -13.96
CA ARG A 9 58.66 6.88 -13.39
C ARG A 9 57.31 7.59 -13.25
N SER A 10 56.43 7.23 -14.19
CA SER A 10 54.98 7.11 -14.12
C SER A 10 54.17 8.02 -13.19
N LEU A 11 53.34 8.83 -13.85
CA LEU A 11 51.99 9.17 -13.38
C LEU A 11 51.30 7.94 -12.76
N ALA A 12 50.87 8.08 -11.51
CA ALA A 12 49.86 7.23 -10.89
C ALA A 12 48.83 8.15 -10.21
N VAL A 13 47.97 8.78 -11.02
CA VAL A 13 46.77 9.44 -10.52
C VAL A 13 45.82 8.32 -10.08
N SER A 14 45.90 7.95 -8.80
CA SER A 14 44.98 6.99 -8.18
C SER A 14 43.60 7.62 -8.07
N LEU A 15 42.88 7.63 -9.19
CA LEU A 15 41.48 7.98 -9.26
C LEU A 15 40.67 6.86 -8.59
N LEU A 16 40.62 6.89 -7.26
CA LEU A 16 39.67 6.11 -6.46
C LEU A 16 38.27 6.67 -6.74
N MET A 17 37.70 6.28 -7.88
CA MET A 17 36.26 6.32 -8.10
C MET A 17 35.62 5.43 -7.04
N GLY A 18 35.22 6.05 -5.94
CA GLY A 18 34.29 5.43 -5.01
C GLY A 18 32.99 5.19 -5.77
N LEU A 19 32.77 3.94 -6.20
CA LEU A 19 31.43 3.48 -6.51
C LEU A 19 30.64 3.50 -5.21
N SER A 20 30.00 4.63 -4.93
CA SER A 20 28.85 4.66 -4.04
C SER A 20 27.83 3.70 -4.64
N LEU A 21 27.73 2.49 -4.08
CA LEU A 21 26.57 1.65 -4.31
C LEU A 21 25.38 2.45 -3.80
N ALA A 22 24.65 3.08 -4.72
CA ALA A 22 23.30 3.53 -4.46
C ALA A 22 22.50 2.26 -4.15
N SER A 23 22.32 1.98 -2.86
CA SER A 23 21.39 0.96 -2.41
C SER A 23 20.04 1.32 -3.00
N LEU A 24 19.62 0.54 -4.02
CA LEU A 24 18.24 0.49 -4.47
C LEU A 24 17.45 -0.07 -3.29
N ASP A 25 17.03 0.82 -2.40
CA ASP A 25 16.18 0.50 -1.28
C ASP A 25 14.78 0.25 -1.84
N VAL A 26 14.57 -0.98 -2.31
CA VAL A 26 13.29 -1.50 -2.77
C VAL A 26 12.41 -1.58 -1.53
N ARG A 27 11.81 -0.44 -1.18
CA ARG A 27 10.80 -0.35 -0.12
C ARG A 27 9.74 -1.40 -0.39
N ALA A 28 9.53 -2.29 0.58
CA ALA A 28 8.55 -3.34 0.47
C ALA A 28 7.15 -2.73 0.33
N GLU A 29 6.32 -3.28 -0.54
CA GLU A 29 4.92 -2.91 -0.65
C GLU A 29 4.11 -3.43 0.55
N VAL A 30 3.07 -2.70 0.97
CA VAL A 30 2.14 -3.15 2.01
C VAL A 30 1.35 -4.34 1.48
N ARG A 31 1.41 -5.45 2.21
CA ARG A 31 0.65 -6.67 1.88
C ARG A 31 -0.67 -6.69 2.64
N PRO A 32 -1.84 -6.57 1.97
CA PRO A 32 -3.13 -6.46 2.65
C PRO A 32 -3.46 -7.70 3.48
N GLU A 33 -3.00 -8.89 3.09
CA GLU A 33 -3.20 -10.14 3.83
C GLU A 33 -2.49 -10.19 5.20
N ARG A 34 -1.58 -9.24 5.48
CA ARG A 34 -0.92 -9.08 6.78
C ARG A 34 -1.62 -8.06 7.70
N LEU A 35 -2.67 -7.41 7.22
CA LEU A 35 -3.45 -6.43 7.96
C LEU A 35 -4.73 -7.08 8.44
N TRP A 36 -4.99 -7.07 9.74
CA TRP A 36 -6.14 -7.75 10.33
C TRP A 36 -6.87 -6.87 11.33
N LEU A 37 -8.20 -6.83 11.21
CA LEU A 37 -9.11 -6.19 12.15
C LEU A 37 -10.22 -7.17 12.56
N PRO A 38 -10.71 -7.10 13.81
CA PRO A 38 -11.94 -7.77 14.19
C PRO A 38 -13.12 -7.23 13.37
N PRO A 39 -14.17 -8.02 13.07
CA PRO A 39 -15.30 -7.58 12.25
C PRO A 39 -15.99 -6.29 12.72
N ALA A 40 -16.04 -6.04 14.03
CA ALA A 40 -16.60 -4.81 14.62
C ALA A 40 -15.83 -3.51 14.30
N PHE A 41 -14.64 -3.65 13.70
CA PHE A 41 -13.73 -2.56 13.33
C PHE A 41 -13.42 -2.55 11.82
N ALA A 42 -14.11 -3.36 11.01
CA ALA A 42 -13.86 -3.50 9.57
C ALA A 42 -13.92 -2.16 8.81
N GLN A 43 -14.73 -1.21 9.26
CA GLN A 43 -14.82 0.16 8.74
C GLN A 43 -13.51 0.97 8.81
N TYR A 44 -12.50 0.48 9.54
CA TYR A 44 -11.19 1.12 9.66
C TYR A 44 -10.09 0.41 8.84
N SER A 45 -10.44 -0.48 7.91
CA SER A 45 -9.48 -1.17 7.02
C SER A 45 -8.55 -0.21 6.30
N ASP A 46 -9.09 0.91 5.81
CA ASP A 46 -8.35 1.91 5.03
C ASP A 46 -7.41 2.71 5.94
N ALA A 47 -7.81 2.98 7.18
CA ALA A 47 -6.97 3.62 8.19
C ALA A 47 -5.82 2.69 8.62
N LEU A 48 -6.07 1.39 8.81
CA LEU A 48 -5.01 0.41 9.08
C LEU A 48 -4.03 0.26 7.89
N SER A 49 -4.56 0.31 6.66
CA SER A 49 -3.74 0.29 5.44
C SER A 49 -2.87 1.54 5.35
N THR A 50 -3.43 2.71 5.62
CA THR A 50 -2.71 3.99 5.70
C THR A 50 -1.62 3.95 6.77
N ALA A 51 -1.91 3.39 7.95
CA ALA A 51 -0.92 3.23 9.02
C ALA A 51 0.25 2.31 8.61
N ALA A 52 -0.02 1.24 7.86
CA ALA A 52 1.01 0.35 7.34
C ALA A 52 1.86 1.02 6.23
N GLU A 53 1.24 1.84 5.36
CA GLU A 53 1.98 2.64 4.37
C GLU A 53 2.89 3.66 5.07
N LEU A 54 2.39 4.39 6.07
CA LEU A 54 3.17 5.35 6.85
C LEU A 54 4.28 4.68 7.67
N ALA A 55 4.06 3.45 8.16
CA ALA A 55 5.07 2.71 8.89
C ALA A 55 6.34 2.45 8.03
N LEU A 56 6.19 2.20 6.73
CA LEU A 56 7.29 2.03 5.77
C LEU A 56 8.05 3.33 5.46
N GLU A 57 7.49 4.48 5.81
CA GLU A 57 8.19 5.77 5.69
C GLU A 57 9.27 5.94 6.76
N HIS A 58 9.15 5.23 7.89
CA HIS A 58 10.15 5.20 8.95
C HIS A 58 11.48 4.60 8.45
N PRO A 59 12.64 5.23 8.69
CA PRO A 59 13.92 4.82 8.10
C PRO A 59 14.38 3.41 8.51
N ASP A 60 13.99 2.97 9.71
CA ASP A 60 14.28 1.60 10.17
C ASP A 60 13.24 0.55 9.72
N CYS A 61 12.09 0.91 9.12
CA CYS A 61 11.07 -0.07 8.74
C CYS A 61 11.31 -0.58 7.30
N ARG A 62 11.88 -1.78 7.17
CA ARG A 62 12.16 -2.38 5.86
C ARG A 62 10.97 -3.11 5.26
N GLU A 63 10.13 -3.69 6.12
CA GLU A 63 8.96 -4.49 5.73
C GLU A 63 7.93 -4.47 6.87
N VAL A 64 6.64 -4.33 6.53
CA VAL A 64 5.54 -4.53 7.48
C VAL A 64 5.20 -6.00 7.55
N LEU A 65 5.43 -6.62 8.71
CA LEU A 65 5.17 -8.04 8.95
C LEU A 65 3.72 -8.31 9.35
N TYR A 66 3.09 -7.37 10.07
CA TYR A 66 1.74 -7.51 10.58
C TYR A 66 1.18 -6.14 11.00
N GLY A 67 -0.13 -5.94 10.85
CA GLY A 67 -0.84 -4.76 11.36
C GLY A 67 -2.15 -5.16 12.02
N ARG A 68 -2.45 -4.59 13.20
CA ARG A 68 -3.71 -4.85 13.92
C ARG A 68 -4.23 -3.66 14.71
N LEU A 69 -5.47 -3.77 15.18
CA LEU A 69 -6.00 -2.95 16.27
C LEU A 69 -5.10 -3.05 17.51
N ASN A 70 -4.82 -1.91 18.14
CA ASN A 70 -4.11 -1.83 19.40
C ASN A 70 -5.10 -1.99 20.57
N GLU A 71 -4.99 -3.10 21.31
CA GLU A 71 -5.87 -3.42 22.43
C GLU A 71 -5.45 -2.72 23.75
N PHE A 72 -4.23 -2.16 23.78
CA PHE A 72 -3.76 -1.42 24.95
C PHE A 72 -4.42 -0.05 25.01
N ARG A 73 -5.38 0.09 25.95
CA ARG A 73 -5.96 1.38 26.31
C ARG A 73 -4.85 2.32 26.79
N SER A 74 -4.47 3.29 25.96
CA SER A 74 -3.75 4.47 26.42
C SER A 74 -4.66 5.31 27.34
N ALA A 75 -4.10 6.31 28.03
CA ALA A 75 -4.87 7.16 28.95
C ALA A 75 -5.97 7.97 28.26
N GLN A 76 -5.90 8.10 26.93
CA GLN A 76 -6.96 8.59 26.05
C GLN A 76 -7.63 7.37 25.43
N THR A 77 -8.95 7.24 25.55
CA THR A 77 -9.72 6.04 25.15
C THR A 77 -9.90 5.93 23.62
N GLU A 78 -8.83 6.15 22.87
CA GLU A 78 -8.85 6.28 21.42
C GLU A 78 -8.47 4.98 20.70
N ILE A 79 -9.08 4.77 19.53
CA ILE A 79 -8.69 3.70 18.62
C ILE A 79 -7.28 3.98 18.11
N SER A 80 -6.40 2.99 18.18
CA SER A 80 -5.07 3.05 17.57
C SER A 80 -4.73 1.71 16.90
N PHE A 81 -3.75 1.72 16.02
CA PHE A 81 -3.24 0.54 15.31
C PHE A 81 -1.78 0.30 15.66
N THR A 82 -1.41 -0.96 15.83
CA THR A 82 -0.03 -1.39 16.04
C THR A 82 0.47 -2.08 14.78
N ILE A 83 1.53 -1.52 14.20
CA ILE A 83 2.21 -2.05 13.00
C ILE A 83 3.56 -2.64 13.42
N LEU A 84 3.77 -3.93 13.15
CA LEU A 84 5.02 -4.63 13.40
C LEU A 84 5.94 -4.50 12.18
N CYS A 85 7.00 -3.72 12.32
CA CYS A 85 8.05 -3.54 11.32
C CYS A 85 9.22 -4.50 11.54
N MET A 86 9.77 -5.04 10.45
CA MET A 86 11.09 -5.63 10.42
C MET A 86 12.15 -4.54 10.23
N LYS A 87 13.14 -4.50 11.12
CA LYS A 87 14.31 -3.61 11.00
C LYS A 87 15.49 -4.33 10.36
N ASP A 88 15.75 -5.55 10.78
CA ASP A 88 16.72 -6.45 10.15
C ASP A 88 16.25 -7.90 10.30
N ALA A 89 17.01 -8.86 9.76
CA ALA A 89 16.65 -10.28 9.77
C ALA A 89 16.55 -10.92 11.18
N ARG A 90 16.85 -10.18 12.25
CA ARG A 90 16.81 -10.60 13.66
C ARG A 90 16.05 -9.64 14.56
N SER A 91 15.75 -8.41 14.13
CA SER A 91 15.09 -7.40 14.95
C SER A 91 13.81 -6.84 14.32
N THR A 92 12.80 -6.70 15.17
CA THR A 92 11.50 -6.10 14.84
C THR A 92 11.15 -5.04 15.87
N PHE A 93 10.27 -4.11 15.49
CA PHE A 93 9.78 -3.06 16.38
C PHE A 93 8.33 -2.72 16.04
N ASN A 94 7.60 -2.21 17.04
CA ASN A 94 6.22 -1.75 16.85
C ASN A 94 6.20 -0.25 16.61
N GLN A 95 5.42 0.19 15.63
CA GLN A 95 4.94 1.57 15.51
C GLN A 95 3.46 1.60 15.89
N VAL A 96 3.01 2.66 16.56
CA VAL A 96 1.62 2.82 17.00
C VAL A 96 1.09 4.13 16.42
N PHE A 97 -0.06 4.06 15.76
CA PHE A 97 -0.72 5.20 15.12
C PHE A 97 -2.12 5.38 15.71
N ALA A 98 -2.47 6.59 16.15
CA ALA A 98 -3.82 6.91 16.59
C ALA A 98 -4.76 7.09 15.39
N LEU A 99 -6.06 6.81 15.55
CA LEU A 99 -7.02 6.93 14.46
C LEU A 99 -7.23 8.39 14.06
N ALA A 100 -7.26 9.34 15.00
CA ALA A 100 -7.39 10.77 14.68
C ALA A 100 -6.25 11.25 13.77
N ASP A 101 -4.99 10.95 14.14
CA ASP A 101 -3.79 11.31 13.37
C ASP A 101 -3.83 10.79 11.92
N LEU A 102 -4.48 9.65 11.68
CA LEU A 102 -4.60 9.03 10.35
C LEU A 102 -5.74 9.61 9.50
N LEU A 103 -6.78 10.14 10.16
CA LEU A 103 -7.90 10.81 9.52
C LEU A 103 -7.55 12.26 9.15
N ASP A 104 -6.83 12.96 10.03
CA ASP A 104 -6.40 14.35 9.82
C ASP A 104 -5.14 14.48 8.94
N ASN A 105 -4.62 13.38 8.38
CA ASN A 105 -3.41 13.39 7.55
C ASN A 105 -3.73 13.75 6.07
N PRO A 106 -3.33 14.95 5.58
CA PRO A 106 -3.63 15.37 4.20
C PRO A 106 -2.92 14.52 3.14
N ALA A 107 -1.82 13.84 3.48
CA ALA A 107 -1.16 12.91 2.57
C ALA A 107 -1.98 11.62 2.38
N ALA A 108 -2.74 11.19 3.41
CA ALA A 108 -3.66 10.06 3.30
C ALA A 108 -4.86 10.41 2.42
N ASP A 109 -5.42 11.62 2.55
CA ASP A 109 -6.50 12.11 1.70
C ASP A 109 -6.08 12.16 0.21
N ALA A 110 -4.88 12.69 -0.07
CA ALA A 110 -4.34 12.73 -1.42
C ALA A 110 -4.18 11.33 -2.05
N ARG A 111 -3.74 10.32 -1.27
CA ARG A 111 -3.65 8.93 -1.71
C ARG A 111 -5.02 8.30 -1.94
N ARG A 112 -5.99 8.54 -1.05
CA ARG A 112 -7.38 8.07 -1.22
C ARG A 112 -8.00 8.66 -2.49
N ALA A 113 -7.79 9.94 -2.77
CA ALA A 113 -8.24 10.59 -4.01
C ALA A 113 -7.56 9.99 -5.28
N ALA A 114 -6.24 9.77 -5.24
CA ALA A 114 -5.52 9.15 -6.35
C ALA A 114 -6.01 7.72 -6.64
N ARG A 115 -6.19 6.88 -5.60
CA ARG A 115 -6.73 5.52 -5.72
C ARG A 115 -8.17 5.52 -6.27
N GLN A 116 -9.00 6.50 -5.91
CA GLN A 116 -10.33 6.67 -6.51
C GLN A 116 -10.28 7.04 -8.00
N GLN A 117 -9.37 7.92 -8.40
CA GLN A 117 -9.17 8.27 -9.83
C GLN A 117 -8.66 7.09 -10.65
N GLU A 118 -7.78 6.26 -10.09
CA GLU A 118 -7.31 5.02 -10.71
C GLU A 118 -8.46 4.00 -10.87
N LEU A 119 -9.25 3.77 -9.82
CA LEU A 119 -10.43 2.90 -9.88
C LEU A 119 -11.45 3.36 -10.92
N GLU A 120 -11.66 4.68 -11.09
CA GLU A 120 -12.56 5.20 -12.11
C GLU A 120 -12.01 5.02 -13.53
N GLN A 121 -10.70 5.19 -13.74
CA GLN A 121 -10.04 4.84 -15.00
C GLN A 121 -10.18 3.34 -15.31
N LEU A 122 -9.97 2.46 -14.34
CA LEU A 122 -10.13 1.02 -14.49
C LEU A 122 -11.58 0.64 -14.81
N ARG A 123 -12.58 1.28 -14.20
CA ARG A 123 -14.00 1.12 -14.58
C ARG A 123 -14.26 1.55 -16.03
N GLY A 124 -13.69 2.68 -16.46
CA GLY A 124 -13.80 3.15 -17.84
C GLY A 124 -13.19 2.20 -18.87
N LEU A 125 -12.11 1.49 -18.52
CA LEU A 125 -11.50 0.46 -19.35
C LEU A 125 -12.28 -0.87 -19.36
N LEU A 126 -13.02 -1.16 -18.29
CA LEU A 126 -13.82 -2.38 -18.15
C LEU A 126 -15.26 -2.24 -18.68
N GLN A 127 -15.77 -1.02 -18.87
CA GLN A 127 -17.02 -0.80 -19.59
C GLN A 127 -16.82 -1.16 -21.07
N PRO A 128 -17.45 -2.24 -21.59
CA PRO A 128 -17.46 -2.46 -23.02
C PRO A 128 -18.16 -1.27 -23.66
N SER A 129 -17.57 -0.69 -24.70
CA SER A 129 -18.14 0.48 -25.36
C SER A 129 -19.58 0.20 -25.77
N SER A 130 -20.54 0.82 -25.09
CA SER A 130 -21.96 0.80 -25.43
C SER A 130 -22.13 1.48 -26.77
N ARG A 131 -21.98 0.67 -27.82
CA ARG A 131 -22.14 1.06 -29.22
C ARG A 131 -23.55 1.63 -29.36
N PRO A 132 -23.73 2.87 -29.85
CA PRO A 132 -25.06 3.41 -30.07
C PRO A 132 -25.70 2.64 -31.22
N GLY A 133 -26.42 1.57 -30.87
CA GLY A 133 -27.22 0.77 -31.79
C GLY A 133 -28.52 1.51 -32.06
N SER A 134 -28.56 2.18 -33.22
CA SER A 134 -29.82 2.65 -33.79
C SER A 134 -30.76 1.47 -34.03
N ASP A 135 -32.02 1.66 -33.66
CA ASP A 135 -33.21 1.07 -34.26
C ASP A 135 -33.28 -0.47 -34.39
N ASN A 136 -34.09 -1.07 -33.53
CA ASN A 136 -35.21 -1.88 -34.00
C ASN A 136 -36.34 -1.85 -32.97
N GLU A 137 -37.47 -1.28 -33.37
CA GLU A 137 -38.76 -1.47 -32.71
C GLU A 137 -39.17 -2.95 -32.85
N ALA A 138 -39.51 -3.58 -31.73
CA ALA A 138 -40.28 -4.82 -31.71
C ALA A 138 -41.17 -4.76 -30.46
N GLU A 139 -42.42 -4.39 -30.68
CA GLU A 139 -43.49 -4.47 -29.69
C GLU A 139 -43.63 -5.92 -29.18
N THR A 140 -43.79 -6.10 -27.87
CA THR A 140 -44.71 -7.10 -27.32
C THR A 140 -45.20 -6.58 -25.98
N GLU A 141 -46.52 -6.64 -25.79
CA GLU A 141 -47.24 -6.03 -24.67
C GLU A 141 -46.99 -6.75 -23.33
N ALA A 142 -47.35 -6.06 -22.24
CA ALA A 142 -47.50 -6.68 -20.93
C ALA A 142 -48.71 -7.64 -20.92
N ASP A 143 -48.64 -8.73 -20.15
CA ASP A 143 -49.48 -8.95 -18.95
C ASP A 143 -49.06 -10.23 -18.18
N ALA A 144 -49.76 -10.50 -17.06
CA ALA A 144 -49.84 -11.73 -16.26
C ALA A 144 -48.74 -12.06 -15.23
N GLU A 145 -49.15 -11.97 -13.96
CA GLU A 145 -48.52 -12.49 -12.74
C GLU A 145 -48.56 -14.04 -12.63
N GLN A 146 -47.55 -14.64 -12.00
CA GLN A 146 -47.61 -15.79 -11.07
C GLN A 146 -46.17 -16.04 -10.54
N ASP A 147 -45.91 -15.85 -9.25
CA ASP A 147 -46.01 -16.86 -8.18
C ASP A 147 -45.23 -18.16 -8.48
N GLU A 148 -44.07 -18.36 -7.83
CA GLU A 148 -44.02 -19.13 -6.57
C GLU A 148 -42.63 -19.11 -5.89
N ASP A 149 -42.65 -19.37 -4.59
CA ASP A 149 -41.50 -19.47 -3.68
C ASP A 149 -40.58 -20.66 -4.00
N SER A 150 -39.28 -20.49 -3.77
CA SER A 150 -38.32 -21.59 -3.64
C SER A 150 -37.07 -21.14 -2.87
N SER A 151 -37.24 -20.89 -1.58
CA SER A 151 -36.13 -20.97 -0.62
C SER A 151 -35.61 -22.41 -0.55
N PRO A 152 -34.31 -22.69 -0.79
CA PRO A 152 -33.76 -24.02 -0.61
C PRO A 152 -33.52 -24.33 0.88
N GLU A 153 -34.21 -25.34 1.42
CA GLU A 153 -33.88 -25.91 2.72
C GLU A 153 -32.49 -26.56 2.69
N ILE A 154 -31.72 -26.36 3.77
CA ILE A 154 -30.39 -26.94 3.97
C ILE A 154 -30.53 -28.27 4.71
N PHE A 155 -29.97 -29.34 4.14
CA PHE A 155 -29.70 -30.62 4.80
C PHE A 155 -28.20 -30.80 5.02
#